data_AF-A0A7V9SB95-F1
#
_entry.id   AF-A0A7V9SB95-F1
#
_cell.length_a   1.000
_cell.length_b   1.000
_cell.length_c   1.000
_cell.angle_alpha   90.00
_cell.angle_beta   90.00
_cell.angle_gamma   90.00
#
_symmetry.space_group_name_H-M   'P 1'
#
loop_
_entity.id
_entity.type
_entity.pdbx_description
1 polymer ?
#
loop_
_entity_poly.entity_id
_entity_poly.type
_entity_poly.pdbx_seq_one_letter_code
_entity_poly.pdbx_strand_id
1 'polypeptide(L)'
;MSLMDGAPSPLQLTRSPRLDNALRLGWDAFSRTLAGAGAEDAARWLAARTGDPELRAVAEPLLLLALDPDPEEAAEALFALAELGEETDDDLLADTLWEGALDRAQSAADGDLVAEATRRLASLAERLDDPLAAAEFFIGFLNWRRQAGHSGDPEDVEEAFEQIVRLAIVDGAQKAAAEYQYRQIQFTRLLENEDERAVEGDWEVGSQPYEPWA
;
A
#
# COMPACT_ATOMS: atom_id res chain seq x y z
N MET A 1 -42.68 -25.75 12.45
CA MET A 1 -42.38 -25.80 10.99
C MET A 1 -42.84 -24.48 10.40
N SER A 2 -41.91 -23.54 10.18
CA SER A 2 -42.17 -22.35 9.36
C SER A 2 -41.25 -22.45 8.15
N LEU A 3 -41.86 -22.54 6.97
CA LEU A 3 -41.18 -22.72 5.69
C LEU A 3 -40.67 -21.37 5.20
N MET A 4 -39.36 -21.29 5.02
CA MET A 4 -38.63 -20.56 3.97
C MET A 4 -39.25 -19.29 3.40
N ASP A 5 -38.74 -18.14 3.84
CA ASP A 5 -38.59 -16.95 2.99
C ASP A 5 -37.13 -16.86 2.54
N GLY A 6 -36.75 -17.77 1.64
CA GLY A 6 -35.51 -17.70 0.88
C GLY A 6 -35.72 -16.87 -0.38
N ALA A 7 -36.08 -15.59 -0.22
CA ALA A 7 -36.04 -14.67 -1.35
C ALA A 7 -34.56 -14.50 -1.74
N PRO A 8 -34.16 -14.80 -3.00
CA PRO A 8 -32.81 -14.48 -3.44
C PRO A 8 -32.62 -12.98 -3.30
N SER A 9 -31.58 -12.57 -2.56
CA SER A 9 -31.18 -11.16 -2.48
C SER A 9 -31.14 -10.59 -3.90
N PRO A 10 -31.79 -9.45 -4.17
CA PRO A 10 -31.80 -8.87 -5.50
C PRO A 10 -30.36 -8.66 -5.95
N LEU A 11 -30.07 -9.04 -7.21
CA LEU A 11 -28.79 -8.77 -7.84
C LEU A 11 -28.47 -7.28 -7.67
N GLN A 12 -27.54 -6.95 -6.77
CA GLN A 12 -26.97 -5.62 -6.69
C GLN A 12 -26.09 -5.45 -7.92
N LEU A 13 -26.71 -5.02 -9.02
CA LEU A 13 -26.00 -4.67 -10.24
C LEU A 13 -25.07 -3.51 -9.92
N THR A 14 -23.77 -3.73 -10.07
CA THR A 14 -22.78 -2.71 -9.77
C THR A 14 -23.03 -1.50 -10.66
N ARG A 15 -23.12 -0.32 -10.04
CA ARG A 15 -23.53 0.92 -10.74
C ARG A 15 -22.43 1.50 -11.64
N SER A 16 -21.24 0.89 -11.67
CA SER A 16 -20.16 1.23 -12.60
C SER A 16 -19.27 0.02 -12.92
N PRO A 17 -19.62 -0.80 -13.94
CA PRO A 17 -18.81 -1.94 -14.36
C PRO A 17 -17.38 -1.59 -14.79
N ARG A 18 -17.15 -0.32 -15.16
CA ARG A 18 -15.82 0.17 -15.52
C ARG A 18 -14.91 0.26 -14.30
N LEU A 19 -15.40 0.85 -13.20
CA LEU A 19 -14.62 0.97 -11.96
C LEU A 19 -14.36 -0.41 -11.34
N ASP A 20 -15.34 -1.31 -11.33
CA ASP A 20 -15.11 -2.68 -10.81
C ASP A 20 -14.08 -3.47 -11.61
N ASN A 21 -14.08 -3.31 -12.95
CA ASN A 21 -13.09 -3.96 -13.79
C ASN A 21 -11.71 -3.33 -13.65
N ALA A 22 -11.65 -2.00 -13.51
CA ALA A 22 -10.39 -1.29 -13.30
C ALA A 22 -9.74 -1.65 -11.97
N LEU A 23 -10.55 -1.78 -10.91
CA LEU A 23 -10.10 -2.21 -9.59
C LEU A 23 -9.39 -3.58 -9.64
N ARG A 24 -9.94 -4.55 -10.38
CA ARG A 24 -9.31 -5.87 -10.57
C ARG A 24 -7.99 -5.85 -11.34
N LEU A 25 -7.64 -4.73 -11.96
CA LEU A 25 -6.44 -4.56 -12.77
C LEU A 25 -5.37 -3.75 -12.03
N GLY A 26 -5.58 -3.44 -10.75
CA GLY A 26 -4.65 -2.70 -9.89
C GLY A 26 -4.75 -1.18 -10.01
N TRP A 27 -3.97 -0.48 -9.18
CA TRP A 27 -4.00 0.97 -9.03
C TRP A 27 -3.92 1.75 -10.34
N ASP A 28 -2.99 1.39 -11.23
CA ASP A 28 -2.80 2.09 -12.51
C ASP A 28 -4.08 2.17 -13.36
N ALA A 29 -4.79 1.06 -13.47
CA ALA A 29 -6.03 1.01 -14.23
C ALA A 29 -7.15 1.75 -13.49
N PHE A 30 -7.19 1.58 -12.16
CA PHE A 30 -8.18 2.19 -11.30
C PHE A 30 -8.07 3.73 -11.27
N SER A 31 -6.88 4.29 -11.07
CA SER A 31 -6.63 5.74 -11.01
C SER A 31 -7.06 6.45 -12.30
N ARG A 32 -6.73 5.89 -13.47
CA ARG A 32 -7.19 6.42 -14.77
C ARG A 32 -8.71 6.39 -14.90
N THR A 33 -9.34 5.34 -14.38
CA THR A 33 -10.79 5.18 -14.45
C THR A 33 -11.51 6.09 -13.46
N LEU A 34 -10.95 6.28 -12.25
CA LEU A 34 -11.40 7.27 -11.27
C LEU A 34 -11.36 8.68 -11.85
N ALA A 35 -10.24 9.08 -12.45
CA ALA A 35 -10.09 10.38 -13.10
C ALA A 35 -11.11 10.59 -14.22
N GLY A 36 -11.37 9.55 -15.04
CA GLY A 36 -12.34 9.61 -16.12
C GLY A 36 -13.81 9.64 -15.66
N ALA A 37 -14.11 9.08 -14.48
CA ALA A 37 -15.45 9.12 -13.89
C ALA A 37 -15.72 10.43 -13.15
N GLY A 38 -14.70 10.99 -12.51
CA GLY A 38 -14.82 12.14 -11.62
C GLY A 38 -15.27 11.76 -10.20
N ALA A 39 -14.96 12.64 -9.24
CA ALA A 39 -15.13 12.38 -7.81
C ALA A 39 -16.58 12.05 -7.41
N GLU A 40 -17.58 12.76 -7.94
CA GLU A 40 -18.99 12.53 -7.59
C GLU A 40 -19.47 11.11 -7.97
N ASP A 41 -19.16 10.68 -9.20
CA ASP A 41 -19.59 9.37 -9.69
C ASP A 41 -18.80 8.24 -9.03
N ALA A 42 -17.51 8.45 -8.76
CA ALA A 42 -16.67 7.53 -8.00
C ALA A 42 -17.15 7.37 -6.55
N ALA A 43 -17.50 8.46 -5.86
CA ALA A 43 -18.04 8.42 -4.50
C ALA A 43 -19.37 7.67 -4.43
N ARG A 44 -20.24 7.87 -5.44
CA ARG A 44 -21.50 7.14 -5.55
C ARG A 44 -21.28 5.65 -5.81
N TRP A 45 -20.25 5.29 -6.56
CA TRP A 45 -19.87 3.89 -6.78
C TRP A 45 -19.31 3.28 -5.49
N LEU A 46 -18.42 3.98 -4.77
CA LEU A 46 -17.82 3.51 -3.52
C LEU A 46 -18.90 3.23 -2.47
N ALA A 47 -19.79 4.21 -2.20
CA ALA A 47 -20.93 4.06 -1.31
C ALA A 47 -21.85 2.88 -1.68
N ALA A 48 -22.02 2.61 -2.97
CA ALA A 48 -22.82 1.47 -3.42
C ALA A 48 -22.09 0.13 -3.24
N ARG A 49 -20.76 0.11 -3.37
CA ARG A 49 -19.91 -1.08 -3.24
C ARG A 49 -19.78 -1.53 -1.79
N THR A 50 -19.60 -0.57 -0.89
CA THR A 50 -19.49 -0.82 0.56
C THR A 50 -20.86 -1.03 1.22
N GLY A 51 -21.94 -0.71 0.51
CA GLY A 51 -23.30 -0.77 1.06
C GLY A 51 -23.60 0.35 2.06
N ASP A 52 -22.77 1.40 2.11
CA ASP A 52 -22.94 2.57 2.97
C ASP A 52 -23.23 3.85 2.16
N PRO A 53 -24.50 4.30 2.09
CA PRO A 53 -24.87 5.53 1.42
C PRO A 53 -24.28 6.81 2.04
N GLU A 54 -23.99 6.81 3.35
CA GLU A 54 -23.48 7.99 4.07
C GLU A 54 -22.02 8.26 3.72
N LEU A 55 -21.25 7.20 3.43
CA LEU A 55 -19.86 7.27 2.96
C LEU A 55 -19.68 8.24 1.79
N ARG A 56 -20.70 8.40 0.93
CA ARG A 56 -20.62 9.32 -0.21
C ARG A 56 -20.23 10.74 0.20
N ALA A 57 -20.78 11.25 1.29
CA ALA A 57 -20.52 12.62 1.74
C ALA A 57 -19.07 12.83 2.22
N VAL A 58 -18.42 11.76 2.68
CA VAL A 58 -17.03 11.74 3.13
C VAL A 58 -16.08 11.45 1.98
N ALA A 59 -16.42 10.48 1.12
CA ALA A 59 -15.58 10.02 0.03
C ALA A 59 -15.47 11.03 -1.13
N GLU A 60 -16.54 11.78 -1.43
CA GLU A 60 -16.52 12.75 -2.53
C GLU A 60 -15.44 13.84 -2.40
N PRO A 61 -15.30 14.56 -1.26
CA PRO A 61 -14.22 15.52 -1.10
C PRO A 61 -12.83 14.87 -1.09
N LEU A 62 -12.68 13.67 -0.50
CA LEU A 62 -11.40 12.95 -0.54
C LEU A 62 -11.02 12.54 -1.96
N LEU A 63 -11.97 12.04 -2.75
CA LEU A 63 -11.73 11.69 -4.15
C LEU A 63 -11.40 12.91 -5.02
N LEU A 64 -11.90 14.09 -4.66
CA LEU A 64 -11.53 15.32 -5.34
C LEU A 64 -10.06 15.66 -5.08
N LEU A 65 -9.59 15.56 -3.83
CA LEU A 65 -8.19 15.77 -3.45
C LEU A 65 -7.27 14.68 -4.00
N ALA A 66 -7.69 13.41 -3.97
CA ALA A 66 -6.93 12.28 -4.53
C ALA A 66 -6.66 12.40 -6.04
N LEU A 67 -7.49 13.18 -6.75
CA LEU A 67 -7.35 13.48 -8.17
C LEU A 67 -6.62 14.80 -8.44
N ASP A 68 -6.21 15.53 -7.40
CA ASP A 68 -5.46 16.77 -7.53
C ASP A 68 -4.05 16.51 -8.09
N PRO A 69 -3.48 17.44 -8.89
CA PRO A 69 -2.09 17.35 -9.32
C PRO A 69 -1.06 17.48 -8.20
N ASP A 70 -1.41 18.05 -7.03
CA ASP A 70 -0.51 18.12 -5.88
C ASP A 70 -0.30 16.70 -5.28
N PRO A 71 0.92 16.15 -5.33
CA PRO A 71 1.18 14.80 -4.83
C PRO A 71 1.00 14.66 -3.32
N GLU A 72 1.22 15.72 -2.53
CA GLU A 72 1.11 15.67 -1.06
C GLU A 72 -0.37 15.59 -0.66
N GLU A 73 -1.20 16.53 -1.16
CA GLU A 73 -2.65 16.50 -0.91
C GLU A 73 -3.30 15.22 -1.45
N ALA A 74 -2.86 14.74 -2.63
CA ALA A 74 -3.36 13.50 -3.20
C ALA A 74 -2.96 12.26 -2.37
N ALA A 75 -1.76 12.23 -1.82
CA ALA A 75 -1.29 11.13 -0.96
C ALA A 75 -2.10 11.07 0.34
N GLU A 76 -2.28 12.18 1.04
CA GLU A 76 -3.09 12.24 2.26
C GLU A 76 -4.54 11.83 2.01
N ALA A 77 -5.13 12.28 0.90
CA ALA A 77 -6.49 11.91 0.54
C ALA A 77 -6.63 10.43 0.21
N LEU A 78 -5.65 9.84 -0.49
CA LEU A 78 -5.62 8.40 -0.78
C LEU A 78 -5.37 7.57 0.47
N PHE A 79 -4.52 8.03 1.38
CA PHE A 79 -4.33 7.44 2.70
C PHE A 79 -5.68 7.32 3.44
N ALA A 80 -6.40 8.45 3.56
CA ALA A 80 -7.70 8.45 4.22
C ALA A 80 -8.74 7.56 3.52
N LEU A 81 -8.73 7.52 2.18
CA LEU A 81 -9.60 6.61 1.42
C LEU A 81 -9.22 5.15 1.65
N ALA A 82 -7.93 4.83 1.74
CA ALA A 82 -7.45 3.47 1.97
C ALA A 82 -7.81 2.96 3.37
N GLU A 83 -7.70 3.80 4.40
CA GLU A 83 -8.20 3.50 5.74
C GLU A 83 -9.71 3.20 5.72
N LEU A 84 -10.50 4.02 5.05
CA LEU A 84 -11.93 3.75 4.86
C LEU A 84 -12.16 2.44 4.08
N GLY A 85 -11.30 2.11 3.14
CA GLY A 85 -11.33 0.85 2.39
C GLY A 85 -11.11 -0.36 3.31
N GLU A 86 -10.14 -0.31 4.22
CA GLU A 86 -9.87 -1.39 5.19
C GLU A 86 -11.07 -1.67 6.10
N GLU A 87 -11.85 -0.64 6.44
CA GLU A 87 -13.06 -0.78 7.27
C GLU A 87 -14.21 -1.52 6.57
N THR A 88 -14.12 -1.79 5.26
CA THR A 88 -15.25 -2.28 4.44
C THR A 88 -15.26 -3.78 4.14
N ASP A 89 -14.35 -4.56 4.75
CA ASP A 89 -14.11 -5.99 4.47
C ASP A 89 -13.83 -6.29 2.97
N ASP A 90 -13.47 -5.27 2.19
CA ASP A 90 -13.17 -5.37 0.76
C ASP A 90 -11.67 -5.23 0.53
N ASP A 91 -10.94 -6.33 0.75
CA ASP A 91 -9.47 -6.35 0.65
C ASP A 91 -8.96 -5.88 -0.71
N LEU A 92 -9.69 -6.14 -1.81
CA LEU A 92 -9.29 -5.66 -3.13
C LEU A 92 -9.38 -4.14 -3.23
N LEU A 93 -10.40 -3.53 -2.63
CA LEU A 93 -10.52 -2.08 -2.56
C LEU A 93 -9.41 -1.47 -1.70
N ALA A 94 -9.19 -2.02 -0.50
CA ALA A 94 -8.15 -1.56 0.41
C ALA A 94 -6.75 -1.64 -0.23
N ASP A 95 -6.41 -2.80 -0.81
CA ASP A 95 -5.16 -3.05 -1.53
C ASP A 95 -4.94 -2.02 -2.64
N THR A 96 -5.92 -1.84 -3.53
CA THR A 96 -5.77 -0.87 -4.64
C THR A 96 -5.65 0.59 -4.14
N LEU A 97 -6.33 0.96 -3.05
CA LEU A 97 -6.23 2.31 -2.50
C LEU A 97 -4.89 2.54 -1.80
N TRP A 98 -4.38 1.55 -1.08
CA TRP A 98 -3.04 1.63 -0.48
C TRP A 98 -1.93 1.63 -1.53
N GLU A 99 -2.05 0.89 -2.63
CA GLU A 99 -1.15 1.00 -3.78
C GLU A 99 -1.10 2.44 -4.29
N GLY A 100 -2.26 3.10 -4.35
CA GLY A 100 -2.34 4.51 -4.74
C GLY A 100 -1.75 5.48 -3.74
N ALA A 101 -1.98 5.25 -2.45
CA ALA A 101 -1.36 6.03 -1.38
C ALA A 101 0.17 5.91 -1.44
N LEU A 102 0.69 4.69 -1.65
CA LEU A 102 2.13 4.44 -1.81
C LEU A 102 2.71 5.17 -3.02
N ASP A 103 2.09 5.05 -4.20
CA ASP A 103 2.51 5.70 -5.45
C ASP A 103 2.59 7.24 -5.30
N ARG A 104 1.59 7.83 -4.64
CA ARG A 104 1.58 9.29 -4.39
C ARG A 104 2.55 9.71 -3.29
N ALA A 105 2.68 8.96 -2.20
CA ALA A 105 3.66 9.22 -1.15
C ALA A 105 5.09 9.18 -1.69
N GLN A 106 5.41 8.22 -2.57
CA GLN A 106 6.71 8.16 -3.25
C GLN A 106 6.94 9.39 -4.15
N SER A 107 5.91 9.85 -4.84
CA SER A 107 5.97 11.06 -5.68
C SER A 107 6.15 12.34 -4.86
N ALA A 108 5.58 12.40 -3.65
CA ALA A 108 5.74 13.49 -2.69
C ALA A 108 7.06 13.41 -1.91
N ALA A 109 7.79 12.30 -2.01
CA ALA A 109 8.95 11.97 -1.19
C ALA A 109 8.67 11.97 0.32
N ASP A 110 7.46 11.58 0.71
CA ASP A 110 7.02 11.48 2.11
C ASP A 110 7.41 10.11 2.69
N GLY A 111 8.53 10.07 3.43
CA GLY A 111 9.06 8.83 4.00
C GLY A 111 8.10 8.14 4.98
N ASP A 112 7.37 8.91 5.78
CA ASP A 112 6.48 8.39 6.82
C ASP A 112 5.26 7.71 6.16
N LEU A 113 4.67 8.37 5.16
CA LEU A 113 3.56 7.79 4.40
C LEU A 113 3.98 6.59 3.54
N VAL A 114 5.18 6.62 2.94
CA VAL A 114 5.70 5.46 2.21
C VAL A 114 5.86 4.26 3.15
N ALA A 115 6.43 4.46 4.34
CA ALA A 115 6.61 3.39 5.32
C ALA A 115 5.26 2.82 5.80
N GLU A 116 4.29 3.68 6.11
CA GLU A 116 2.97 3.22 6.55
C GLU A 116 2.20 2.48 5.46
N ALA A 117 2.15 3.01 4.23
CA ALA A 117 1.50 2.32 3.11
C ALA A 117 2.16 0.97 2.81
N THR A 118 3.49 0.89 2.94
CA THR A 118 4.25 -0.36 2.83
C THR A 118 3.80 -1.39 3.86
N ARG A 119 3.69 -1.01 5.14
CA ARG A 119 3.22 -1.92 6.21
C ARG A 119 1.80 -2.42 5.94
N ARG A 120 0.91 -1.55 5.46
CA ARG A 120 -0.50 -1.89 5.20
C ARG A 120 -0.62 -2.87 4.05
N LEU A 121 0.06 -2.62 2.93
CA LEU A 121 0.11 -3.51 1.78
C LEU A 121 0.74 -4.87 2.13
N ALA A 122 1.83 -4.88 2.90
CA ALA A 122 2.44 -6.12 3.34
C ALA A 122 1.50 -6.94 4.25
N SER A 123 0.79 -6.28 5.19
CA SER A 123 -0.22 -6.91 6.03
C SER A 123 -1.37 -7.50 5.21
N LEU A 124 -1.86 -6.78 4.20
CA LEU A 124 -2.85 -7.27 3.24
C LEU A 124 -2.36 -8.53 2.50
N ALA A 125 -1.14 -8.51 1.97
CA ALA A 125 -0.55 -9.66 1.29
C ALA A 125 -0.39 -10.88 2.23
N GLU A 126 0.01 -10.68 3.48
CA GLU A 126 0.07 -11.77 4.47
C GLU A 126 -1.30 -12.37 4.78
N ARG A 127 -2.36 -11.55 4.86
CA ARG A 127 -3.74 -12.05 5.02
C ARG A 127 -4.20 -12.91 3.84
N LEU A 128 -3.60 -12.71 2.67
CA LEU A 128 -3.82 -13.48 1.46
C LEU A 128 -2.87 -14.70 1.32
N ASP A 129 -2.08 -15.00 2.36
CA ASP A 129 -1.12 -16.12 2.41
C ASP A 129 0.00 -15.99 1.35
N ASP A 130 0.39 -14.75 1.03
CA ASP A 130 1.49 -14.45 0.09
C ASP A 130 2.65 -13.73 0.81
N PRO A 131 3.51 -14.47 1.52
CA PRO A 131 4.64 -13.89 2.25
C PRO A 131 5.70 -13.29 1.33
N LEU A 132 5.80 -13.75 0.07
CA LEU A 132 6.73 -13.18 -0.90
C LEU A 132 6.25 -11.81 -1.37
N ALA A 133 4.98 -11.67 -1.74
CA ALA A 133 4.40 -10.36 -2.08
C ALA A 133 4.50 -9.38 -0.90
N ALA A 134 4.25 -9.84 0.34
CA ALA A 134 4.43 -9.01 1.52
C ALA A 134 5.88 -8.49 1.66
N ALA A 135 6.87 -9.35 1.38
CA ALA A 135 8.28 -8.96 1.44
C ALA A 135 8.68 -8.02 0.30
N GLU A 136 8.09 -8.16 -0.89
CA GLU A 136 8.33 -7.28 -2.03
C GLU A 136 7.99 -5.81 -1.69
N PHE A 137 6.95 -5.55 -0.89
CA PHE A 137 6.65 -4.20 -0.42
C PHE A 137 7.78 -3.63 0.45
N PHE A 138 8.25 -4.37 1.45
CA PHE A 138 9.36 -3.92 2.31
C PHE A 138 10.68 -3.78 1.53
N ILE A 139 10.96 -4.69 0.59
CA ILE A 139 12.12 -4.59 -0.31
C ILE A 139 12.01 -3.34 -1.20
N GLY A 140 10.80 -3.06 -1.71
CA GLY A 140 10.48 -1.85 -2.45
C GLY A 140 10.74 -0.58 -1.63
N PHE A 141 10.30 -0.54 -0.37
CA PHE A 141 10.60 0.55 0.56
C PHE A 141 12.10 0.75 0.77
N LEU A 142 12.84 -0.31 1.09
CA LEU A 142 14.30 -0.21 1.27
C LEU A 142 14.99 0.30 0.00
N ASN A 143 14.58 -0.17 -1.17
CA ASN A 143 15.10 0.30 -2.46
C ASN A 143 14.75 1.76 -2.73
N TRP A 144 13.54 2.20 -2.36
CA TRP A 144 13.13 3.60 -2.45
C TRP A 144 13.98 4.48 -1.51
N ARG A 145 14.14 4.09 -0.24
CA ARG A 145 14.90 4.84 0.78
C ARG A 145 16.36 5.03 0.40
N ARG A 146 16.95 4.06 -0.31
CA ARG A 146 18.34 4.12 -0.79
C ARG A 146 18.56 5.08 -1.97
N GLN A 147 17.50 5.60 -2.59
CA GLN A 147 17.64 6.57 -3.69
C GLN A 147 18.06 7.95 -3.16
N ALA A 148 18.71 8.72 -4.03
CA ALA A 148 19.19 10.05 -3.65
C ALA A 148 18.03 11.03 -3.40
N GLY A 149 18.11 11.76 -2.29
CA GLY A 149 17.08 12.74 -1.89
C GLY A 149 15.86 12.15 -1.20
N HIS A 150 15.85 10.84 -0.92
CA HIS A 150 14.82 10.21 -0.10
C HIS A 150 15.32 10.04 1.33
N SER A 151 14.47 10.43 2.27
CA SER A 151 14.68 10.32 3.71
C SER A 151 13.54 9.56 4.37
N GLY A 152 13.78 9.04 5.57
CA GLY A 152 12.77 8.36 6.37
C GLY A 152 13.33 8.01 7.74
N ASP A 153 12.45 7.60 8.65
CA ASP A 153 12.86 7.18 9.99
C ASP A 153 13.77 5.93 9.91
N PRO A 154 14.96 5.94 10.53
CA PRO A 154 15.78 4.74 10.66
C PRO A 154 15.04 3.55 11.30
N GLU A 155 14.08 3.80 12.20
CA GLU A 155 13.28 2.74 12.83
C GLU A 155 12.43 1.98 11.79
N ASP A 156 11.85 2.67 10.81
CA ASP A 156 11.11 2.04 9.71
C ASP A 156 12.02 1.16 8.84
N VAL A 157 13.27 1.57 8.64
CA VAL A 157 14.28 0.78 7.91
C VAL A 157 14.64 -0.49 8.68
N GLU A 158 14.86 -0.39 10.00
CA GLU A 158 15.11 -1.56 10.84
C GLU A 158 13.91 -2.51 10.84
N GLU A 159 12.69 -1.99 11.00
CA GLU A 159 11.46 -2.78 10.93
C GLU A 159 11.34 -3.50 9.58
N ALA A 160 11.56 -2.80 8.46
CA ALA A 160 11.49 -3.42 7.13
C ALA A 160 12.47 -4.59 6.99
N PHE A 161 13.70 -4.46 7.49
CA PHE A 161 14.65 -5.59 7.52
C PHE A 161 14.13 -6.75 8.38
N GLU A 162 13.61 -6.48 9.57
CA GLU A 162 13.05 -7.52 10.45
C GLU A 162 11.90 -8.27 9.78
N GLN A 163 10.99 -7.55 9.13
CA GLN A 163 9.86 -8.14 8.42
C GLN A 163 10.31 -8.98 7.24
N ILE A 164 11.26 -8.52 6.43
CA ILE A 164 11.80 -9.30 5.31
C ILE A 164 12.44 -10.61 5.81
N VAL A 165 13.23 -10.55 6.89
CA VAL A 165 13.85 -11.74 7.49
C VAL A 165 12.78 -12.71 7.99
N ARG A 166 11.76 -12.22 8.69
CA ARG A 166 10.63 -13.04 9.17
C ARG A 166 9.89 -13.71 8.01
N LEU A 167 9.52 -12.95 6.98
CA LEU A 167 8.78 -13.44 5.81
C LEU A 167 9.60 -14.46 5.02
N ALA A 168 10.90 -14.22 4.83
CA ALA A 168 11.80 -15.18 4.19
C ALA A 168 11.90 -16.50 4.99
N ILE A 169 11.86 -16.46 6.32
CA ILE A 169 11.84 -17.68 7.14
C ILE A 169 10.52 -18.43 6.98
N VAL A 170 9.39 -17.71 6.98
CA VAL A 170 8.04 -18.29 6.79
C VAL A 170 7.94 -18.97 5.43
N ASP A 171 8.46 -18.33 4.38
CA ASP A 171 8.46 -18.86 3.01
C ASP A 171 9.55 -19.93 2.77
N GLY A 172 10.38 -20.23 3.78
CA GLY A 172 11.43 -21.24 3.67
C GLY A 172 12.67 -20.79 2.87
N ALA A 173 12.84 -19.50 2.63
CA ALA A 173 13.98 -18.89 1.94
C ALA A 173 15.12 -18.52 2.92
N GLN A 174 15.74 -19.52 3.59
CA GLN A 174 16.72 -19.25 4.66
C GLN A 174 17.97 -18.51 4.17
N LYS A 175 18.36 -18.71 2.90
CA LYS A 175 19.47 -17.96 2.31
C LYS A 175 19.15 -16.46 2.26
N ALA A 176 17.96 -16.09 1.78
CA ALA A 176 17.52 -14.70 1.74
C ALA A 176 17.44 -14.11 3.14
N ALA A 177 16.85 -14.84 4.09
CA ALA A 177 16.79 -14.42 5.49
C ALA A 177 18.19 -14.09 6.06
N ALA A 178 19.19 -14.94 5.83
CA ALA A 178 20.56 -14.70 6.28
C ALA A 178 21.21 -13.49 5.59
N GLU A 179 20.95 -13.28 4.31
CA GLU A 179 21.46 -12.12 3.56
C GLU A 179 20.86 -10.81 4.08
N TYR A 180 19.54 -10.74 4.27
CA TYR A 180 18.90 -9.55 4.82
C TYR A 180 19.26 -9.30 6.28
N GLN A 181 19.43 -10.35 7.10
CA GLN A 181 19.93 -10.21 8.47
C GLN A 181 21.35 -9.63 8.50
N TYR A 182 22.23 -10.05 7.58
CA TYR A 182 23.56 -9.47 7.48
C TYR A 182 23.50 -7.98 7.12
N ARG A 183 22.61 -7.58 6.21
CA ARG A 183 22.40 -6.17 5.82
C ARG A 183 21.85 -5.33 6.98
N GLN A 184 20.87 -5.85 7.71
CA GLN A 184 20.33 -5.21 8.92
C GLN A 184 21.46 -4.89 9.92
N ILE A 185 22.34 -5.84 10.19
CA ILE A 185 23.49 -5.63 11.10
C ILE A 185 24.42 -4.52 10.59
N GLN A 186 24.61 -4.37 9.28
CA GLN A 186 25.39 -3.25 8.75
C GLN A 186 24.66 -1.92 8.93
N PHE A 187 23.34 -1.89 8.72
CA PHE A 187 22.53 -0.69 8.93
C PHE A 187 22.51 -0.26 10.40
N THR A 188 22.24 -1.16 11.34
CA THR A 188 22.26 -0.85 12.78
C THR A 188 23.60 -0.29 13.23
N ARG A 189 24.72 -0.78 12.69
CA ARG A 189 26.06 -0.20 12.97
C ARG A 189 26.19 1.23 12.47
N LEU A 190 25.55 1.60 11.36
CA LEU A 190 25.56 2.99 10.89
C LEU A 190 24.76 3.87 11.83
N LEU A 191 23.58 3.41 12.25
CA LEU A 191 22.73 4.10 13.22
C LEU A 191 23.44 4.32 14.56
N GLU A 192 24.11 3.29 15.10
CA GLU A 192 24.91 3.36 16.34
C GLU A 192 26.07 4.36 16.24
N ASN A 193 26.60 4.58 15.03
CA ASN A 193 27.67 5.54 14.77
C ASN A 193 27.15 6.93 14.38
N GLU A 194 25.83 7.16 14.47
CA GLU A 194 25.16 8.42 14.08
C GLU A 194 25.52 8.84 12.64
N ASP A 195 25.71 7.87 11.74
CA ASP A 195 26.02 8.14 10.33
C ASP A 195 24.78 8.71 9.63
N GLU A 196 24.93 9.87 8.99
CA GLU A 196 23.83 10.60 8.32
C GLU A 196 23.10 9.74 7.26
N ARG A 197 23.79 8.74 6.69
CA ARG A 197 23.19 7.80 5.72
C ARG A 197 22.07 6.93 6.30
N ALA A 198 22.00 6.82 7.63
CA ALA A 198 20.90 6.15 8.31
C ALA A 198 19.56 6.90 8.12
N VAL A 199 19.60 8.21 7.85
CA VAL A 199 18.40 9.05 7.66
C VAL A 199 18.13 9.34 6.19
N GLU A 200 19.17 9.64 5.39
CA GLU A 200 19.02 10.04 3.99
C GLU A 200 20.05 9.36 3.06
N GLY A 201 19.60 8.92 1.89
CA GLY A 201 20.47 8.40 0.83
C GLY A 201 20.92 6.95 1.02
N ASP A 202 21.84 6.49 0.16
CA ASP A 202 22.27 5.10 0.13
C ASP A 202 23.30 4.79 1.24
N TRP A 203 22.99 3.78 2.06
CA TRP A 203 23.88 3.30 3.11
C TRP A 203 24.80 2.15 2.66
N GLU A 204 24.54 1.52 1.50
CA GLU A 204 25.36 0.43 0.99
C GLU A 204 26.41 0.87 -0.03
N VAL A 205 27.51 0.12 -0.07
CA VAL A 205 28.58 0.29 -1.07
C VAL A 205 28.18 -0.47 -2.34
N GLY A 206 27.22 0.05 -3.10
CA GLY A 206 26.81 -0.50 -4.40
C GLY A 206 25.36 -0.20 -4.74
N SER A 207 25.11 0.30 -5.94
CA SER A 207 23.79 0.81 -6.37
C SER A 207 22.84 -0.26 -6.92
N GLN A 208 23.09 -1.56 -6.67
CA GLN A 208 22.15 -2.58 -7.11
C GLN A 208 20.93 -2.59 -6.18
N PRO A 209 19.70 -2.54 -6.73
CA PRO A 209 18.50 -2.77 -5.96
C PRO A 209 18.54 -4.13 -5.28
N TYR A 210 17.94 -4.21 -4.11
CA TYR A 210 17.57 -5.46 -3.49
C TYR A 210 16.52 -6.17 -4.33
N GLU A 211 16.65 -7.48 -4.43
CA GLU A 211 15.73 -8.34 -5.18
C GLU A 211 15.01 -9.29 -4.19
N PRO A 212 13.75 -9.65 -4.49
CA PRO A 212 13.07 -10.74 -3.80
C PRO A 212 13.75 -12.08 -4.09
N TRP A 213 13.45 -13.09 -3.27
CA TRP A 213 13.92 -14.45 -3.51
C TRP A 213 13.02 -15.19 -4.52
N ALA A 214 13.50 -16.34 -5.00
CA ALA A 214 12.85 -17.16 -6.02
C ALA A 214 12.78 -18.64 -5.59
#